data_AF-A0A3P6S7G6-F1
#
_entry.id   AF-A0A3P6S7G6-F1
#
_cell.length_a   1.000
_cell.length_b   1.000
_cell.length_c   1.000
_cell.angle_alpha   90.00
_cell.angle_beta   90.00
_cell.angle_gamma   90.00
#
_symmetry.space_group_name_H-M   'P 1'
#
loop_
_entity.id
_entity.type
_entity.pdbx_description
1 polymer ?
#
loop_
_entity_poly.entity_id
_entity_poly.type
_entity_poly.pdbx_seq_one_letter_code
_entity_poly.pdbx_strand_id
1 'polypeptide(L)'
;MKPTDTALARSYGLPKVHKPNVPLRLIVAIKGSPTYNLAKWMHSKLKFLQENSDASVRSASEFLTDLHGRRIQSDEMMVSFDVT
;
A
#
# COMPACT_ATOMS: atom_id res chain seq x y z
N MET A 1 -2.57 11.62 -31.64
CA MET A 1 -2.95 10.89 -30.42
C MET A 1 -3.47 11.91 -29.41
N LYS A 2 -4.68 11.76 -28.85
CA LYS A 2 -5.19 12.70 -27.83
C LYS A 2 -4.64 12.32 -26.45
N PRO A 3 -4.17 13.27 -25.64
CA PRO A 3 -3.77 12.98 -24.26
C PRO A 3 -4.97 12.43 -23.47
N THR A 4 -4.78 11.31 -22.77
CA THR A 4 -5.72 10.80 -21.77
C THR A 4 -5.14 11.04 -20.38
N ASP A 5 -5.97 10.96 -19.34
CA ASP A 5 -5.55 11.10 -17.94
C ASP A 5 -4.84 12.43 -17.66
N THR A 6 -5.50 13.54 -18.00
CA THR A 6 -4.98 14.90 -17.84
C THR A 6 -5.43 15.59 -16.55
N ALA A 7 -6.21 14.91 -15.71
CA ALA A 7 -6.72 15.50 -14.47
C ALA A 7 -5.59 15.73 -13.46
N LEU A 8 -5.67 16.80 -12.67
CA LEU A 8 -4.75 16.96 -11.56
C LEU A 8 -5.01 15.88 -10.50
N ALA A 9 -3.93 15.38 -9.90
CA ALA A 9 -4.04 14.50 -8.74
C ALA A 9 -4.77 15.24 -7.62
N ARG A 10 -5.66 14.54 -6.93
CA ARG A 10 -6.47 15.12 -5.84
C ARG A 10 -5.95 14.60 -4.52
N SER A 11 -5.80 15.48 -3.53
CA SER A 11 -5.54 15.07 -2.17
C SER A 11 -6.76 15.26 -1.29
N TYR A 12 -7.00 14.34 -0.37
CA TYR A 12 -8.02 14.47 0.67
C TYR A 12 -7.57 13.77 1.95
N GLY A 13 -8.08 14.21 3.10
CA GLY A 13 -7.77 13.62 4.39
C GLY A 13 -8.86 12.63 4.84
N LEU A 14 -8.46 11.44 5.27
CA LEU A 14 -9.34 10.52 5.99
C LEU A 14 -9.02 10.53 7.50
N PRO A 15 -9.99 10.67 8.41
CA PRO A 15 -9.74 10.63 9.85
C PRO A 15 -9.04 9.35 10.31
N LYS A 16 -7.91 9.45 11.01
CA LYS A 16 -7.27 8.32 11.72
C LYS A 16 -7.96 8.12 13.07
N VAL A 17 -9.17 7.54 13.05
CA VAL A 17 -10.05 7.35 14.25
C VAL A 17 -9.42 6.56 15.41
N HIS A 18 -8.34 5.82 15.15
CA HIS A 18 -7.60 5.02 16.14
C HIS A 18 -6.44 5.79 16.80
N LYS A 19 -6.24 7.08 16.50
CA LYS A 19 -5.18 7.92 17.07
C LYS A 19 -5.77 9.07 17.92
N PRO A 20 -5.10 9.51 19.01
CA PRO A 20 -5.51 10.68 19.76
C PRO A 20 -5.62 11.91 18.86
N ASN A 21 -6.55 12.82 19.15
CA ASN A 21 -6.82 14.05 18.38
C ASN A 21 -7.24 13.83 16.92
N VAL A 22 -7.48 12.58 16.50
CA VAL A 22 -8.03 12.19 15.20
C VAL A 22 -7.37 12.90 14.01
N PRO A 23 -6.03 12.79 13.84
CA PRO A 23 -5.34 13.42 12.72
C PRO A 23 -5.82 12.87 11.37
N LEU A 24 -5.67 13.65 10.30
CA LEU A 24 -6.00 13.20 8.96
C LEU A 24 -4.87 12.33 8.36
N ARG A 25 -5.24 11.23 7.70
CA ARG A 25 -4.39 10.49 6.76
C ARG A 25 -4.56 11.11 5.38
N LEU A 26 -3.52 11.75 4.87
CA LEU A 26 -3.52 12.26 3.51
C LEU A 26 -3.60 11.09 2.52
N ILE A 27 -4.56 11.13 1.62
CA ILE A 27 -4.71 10.23 0.49
C ILE A 27 -4.51 11.05 -0.78
N VAL A 28 -3.60 10.59 -1.65
CA VAL A 28 -3.39 11.18 -2.98
C VAL A 28 -4.06 10.29 -4.02
N ALA A 29 -5.21 10.71 -4.53
CA ALA A 29 -5.90 10.06 -5.63
C ALA A 29 -5.28 10.49 -6.96
N ILE A 30 -4.52 9.57 -7.56
CA ILE A 30 -3.82 9.76 -8.84
C ILE A 30 -4.62 9.27 -10.06
N LYS A 31 -5.84 8.76 -9.86
CA LYS A 31 -6.67 8.26 -10.96
C LYS A 31 -7.00 9.39 -11.94
N GLY A 32 -6.79 9.15 -13.22
CA GLY A 32 -7.00 10.18 -14.24
C GLY A 32 -5.89 11.21 -14.33
N SER A 33 -4.79 11.06 -13.58
CA SER A 33 -3.63 11.97 -13.64
C SER A 33 -2.59 11.55 -14.66
N PRO A 34 -1.69 12.45 -15.09
CA PRO A 34 -0.74 12.16 -16.18
C PRO A 34 0.14 10.92 -15.94
N THR A 35 0.35 10.53 -14.69
CA THR A 35 1.15 9.36 -14.31
C THR A 35 0.33 8.07 -14.16
N TYR A 36 -1.00 8.14 -14.24
CA TYR A 36 -1.89 7.01 -13.96
C TYR A 36 -1.65 5.83 -14.90
N ASN A 37 -1.56 6.08 -16.21
CA ASN A 37 -1.33 5.01 -17.19
C ASN A 37 0.06 4.40 -17.06
N LEU A 38 1.07 5.22 -16.74
CA LEU A 38 2.42 4.73 -16.48
C LEU A 38 2.42 3.81 -15.26
N ALA A 39 1.80 4.23 -14.15
CA ALA A 39 1.67 3.41 -12.95
C ALA A 39 0.93 2.09 -13.23
N LYS A 40 -0.18 2.13 -14.00
CA LYS A 40 -0.93 0.93 -14.40
C LYS A 40 -0.09 -0.01 -15.28
N TRP A 41 0.68 0.55 -16.21
CA TRP A 41 1.59 -0.22 -17.05
C TRP A 41 2.68 -0.88 -16.20
N MET A 42 3.35 -0.14 -15.30
CA MET A 42 4.35 -0.70 -14.40
C MET A 42 3.78 -1.80 -13.52
N HIS A 43 2.59 -1.60 -12.94
CA HIS A 43 1.90 -2.64 -12.19
C HIS A 43 1.66 -3.90 -13.04
N SER A 44 1.20 -3.75 -14.29
CA SER A 44 1.00 -4.90 -15.19
C SER A 44 2.29 -5.67 -15.46
N LYS A 45 3.44 -5.00 -15.45
CA LYS A 45 4.76 -5.62 -15.66
C LYS A 45 5.32 -6.25 -14.40
N LEU A 46 4.97 -5.76 -13.22
CA LEU A 46 5.55 -6.19 -11.94
C LEU A 46 4.64 -7.09 -11.12
N LYS A 47 3.36 -7.23 -11.48
CA LYS A 47 2.38 -8.04 -10.70
C LYS A 47 2.82 -9.48 -10.44
N PHE A 48 3.61 -10.07 -11.36
CA PHE A 48 4.13 -11.42 -11.20
C PHE A 48 5.08 -11.59 -10.01
N LEU A 49 5.69 -10.50 -9.51
CA LEU A 49 6.53 -10.53 -8.31
C LEU A 49 5.71 -10.76 -7.04
N GLN A 50 4.41 -10.44 -7.07
CA GLN A 50 3.48 -10.63 -5.98
C GLN A 50 2.66 -11.91 -6.12
N GLU A 51 2.29 -12.28 -7.36
CA GLU A 51 1.54 -13.50 -7.65
C GLU A 51 2.34 -14.75 -7.24
N ASN A 52 1.85 -15.48 -6.23
CA ASN A 52 2.45 -16.72 -5.67
C ASN A 52 3.74 -16.53 -4.86
N SER A 53 3.98 -15.35 -4.28
CA SER A 53 5.08 -15.19 -3.33
C SER A 53 4.74 -15.84 -1.98
N ASP A 54 5.58 -16.77 -1.55
CA ASP A 54 5.54 -17.35 -0.19
C ASP A 54 5.85 -16.33 0.91
N ALA A 55 6.39 -15.15 0.53
CA ALA A 55 6.66 -14.04 1.43
C ALA A 55 5.47 -13.07 1.56
N SER A 56 4.31 -13.41 0.99
CA SER A 56 3.10 -12.58 1.03
C SER A 56 1.93 -13.32 1.69
N VAL A 57 1.15 -12.58 2.49
CA VAL A 57 -0.09 -13.05 3.12
C VAL A 57 -1.28 -12.44 2.39
N ARG A 58 -2.36 -13.21 2.19
CA ARG A 58 -3.52 -12.78 1.39
C ARG A 58 -4.54 -12.00 2.21
N SER A 59 -4.53 -12.15 3.52
CA SER A 59 -5.48 -11.49 4.42
C SER A 59 -4.88 -11.18 5.79
N ALA A 60 -5.52 -10.26 6.50
CA ALA A 60 -5.17 -9.96 7.89
C ALA A 60 -5.38 -11.17 8.82
N SER A 61 -6.39 -12.01 8.57
CA SER A 61 -6.66 -13.20 9.39
C SER A 61 -5.58 -14.27 9.22
N GLU A 62 -5.13 -14.50 7.98
CA GLU A 62 -4.01 -15.39 7.67
C GLU A 62 -2.72 -14.88 8.33
N PHE A 63 -2.45 -13.58 8.19
CA PHE A 63 -1.31 -12.94 8.86
C PHE A 63 -1.30 -13.14 10.38
N LEU A 64 -2.45 -12.96 11.05
CA LEU A 64 -2.57 -13.18 12.48
C LEU A 64 -2.36 -14.65 12.87
N THR A 65 -2.85 -15.57 12.04
CA THR A 65 -2.66 -17.01 12.23
C THR A 65 -1.18 -17.39 12.10
N ASP A 66 -0.50 -16.87 11.08
CA ASP A 66 0.92 -17.12 10.83
C ASP A 66 1.81 -16.52 11.90
N LEU A 67 1.44 -15.35 12.44
CA LEU A 67 2.17 -14.67 13.51
C LEU A 67 1.97 -15.35 14.87
N HIS A 68 0.87 -16.07 15.05
CA HIS A 68 0.52 -16.68 16.33
C HIS A 68 1.59 -17.67 16.77
N GLY A 69 2.26 -17.38 17.90
CA GLY A 69 3.32 -18.23 18.46
C GLY A 69 4.69 -18.09 17.79
N ARG A 70 4.84 -17.25 16.74
CA ARG A 70 6.16 -16.92 16.19
C ARG A 70 6.93 -16.05 17.17
N ARG A 71 8.20 -16.37 17.36
CA ARG A 71 9.16 -15.55 18.12
C ARG A 71 10.22 -15.03 17.15
N ILE A 72 10.44 -13.73 17.19
CA ILE A 72 11.52 -13.05 16.47
C ILE A 72 12.84 -13.49 17.11
N GLN A 73 13.74 -14.07 16.32
CA GLN A 73 15.07 -14.50 16.78
C GLN A 73 15.97 -13.28 17.06
N SER A 74 17.11 -13.50 17.72
CA SER A 74 18.05 -12.42 18.07
C SER A 74 18.67 -11.70 16.87
N ASP A 75 18.69 -12.35 15.70
CA ASP A 75 19.18 -11.85 14.42
C ASP A 75 18.07 -11.36 13.48
N GLU A 76 16.80 -11.42 13.93
CA GLU A 76 15.65 -10.98 13.16
C GLU A 76 15.09 -9.65 13.69
N MET A 77 14.47 -8.86 12.81
CA MET A 77 13.77 -7.63 13.19
C MET A 77 12.46 -7.48 12.42
N MET A 78 11.42 -7.04 13.13
CA MET A 78 10.17 -6.60 12.52
C MET A 78 10.22 -5.09 12.29
N VAL A 79 9.97 -4.67 11.05
CA VAL A 79 10.00 -3.27 10.63
C VAL A 79 8.65 -2.87 10.04
N SER A 80 8.21 -1.64 10.33
CA SER A 80 7.10 -1.00 9.61
C SER A 80 7.67 0.07 8.68
N PHE A 81 7.23 0.06 7.42
CA PHE A 81 7.56 1.07 6.41
C PHE A 81 6.49 2.16 6.29
N ASP A 82 5.73 2.39 7.36
CA ASP A 82 4.78 3.50 7.41
C ASP A 82 5.50 4.85 7.35
N VAL A 83 5.02 5.75 6.49
CA VAL A 83 5.49 7.13 6.43
C VAL A 83 5.08 7.85 7.73
N THR A 84 6.05 8.40 8.45
CA THR A 84 5.87 9.08 9.74
C THR A 84 5.46 10.53 9.57
#